data_AF-A0AAD5F6G5-F1
#
_entry.id   AF-A0AAD5F6G5-F1
#
_cell.length_a   1.000
_cell.length_b   1.000
_cell.length_c   1.000
_cell.angle_alpha   90.00
_cell.angle_beta   90.00
_cell.angle_gamma   90.00
#
_symmetry.space_group_name_H-M   'P 1'
#
loop_
_entity.id
_entity.type
_entity.pdbx_description
1 polymer ?
#
loop_
_entity_poly.entity_id
_entity_poly.type
_entity_poly.pdbx_seq_one_letter_code
_entity_poly.pdbx_strand_id
1 'polypeptide(L)'
;MGRISLSIDSIVTDFRIHNLMAKREKEREQQSYMWDAIKETPNLDEHARYKVLSLLHSNTKKDAFLKMSPEERSNWISYNLE
;
A
#
# COMPACT_ATOMS: atom_id res chain seq x y z
N MET A 1 45.02 -9.74 1.99
CA MET A 1 44.00 -9.52 0.93
C MET A 1 42.60 -10.03 1.32
N GLY A 2 42.41 -11.30 1.71
CA GLY A 2 41.06 -11.88 1.89
C GLY A 2 40.13 -11.24 2.94
N ARG A 3 40.64 -10.78 4.10
CA ARG A 3 39.79 -10.21 5.17
C ARG A 3 39.23 -8.82 4.84
N ILE A 4 39.95 -8.05 4.01
CA ILE A 4 39.53 -6.70 3.59
C ILE A 4 38.45 -6.80 2.52
N SER A 5 38.58 -7.76 1.58
CA SER A 5 37.54 -8.05 0.57
C SER A 5 36.21 -8.41 1.22
N LEU A 6 36.21 -9.34 2.18
CA LEU A 6 35.00 -9.77 2.88
C LEU A 6 34.31 -8.62 3.63
N SER A 7 35.08 -7.67 4.17
CA SER A 7 34.55 -6.47 4.83
C SER A 7 33.87 -5.53 3.84
N ILE A 8 34.48 -5.31 2.67
CA ILE A 8 33.91 -4.47 1.60
C ILE A 8 32.63 -5.09 1.05
N ASP A 9 32.60 -6.41 0.82
CA ASP A 9 31.42 -7.12 0.32
C ASP A 9 30.23 -7.03 1.31
N SER A 10 30.52 -7.07 2.61
CA SER A 10 29.53 -6.86 3.67
C SER A 10 28.95 -5.44 3.63
N ILE A 11 29.80 -4.42 3.51
CA ILE A 11 29.37 -3.01 3.43
C ILE A 11 28.51 -2.76 2.19
N VAL A 12 28.90 -3.33 1.04
CA VAL A 12 28.14 -3.23 -0.21
C VAL A 12 26.76 -3.90 -0.08
N THR A 13 26.70 -5.03 0.62
CA THR A 13 25.45 -5.75 0.86
C THR A 13 24.51 -4.96 1.78
N ASP A 14 25.01 -4.40 2.88
CA ASP A 14 24.24 -3.56 3.79
C ASP A 14 23.68 -2.32 3.11
N PHE A 15 24.50 -1.64 2.29
CA PHE A 15 24.03 -0.48 1.53
C PHE A 15 22.93 -0.84 0.52
N ARG A 16 23.05 -2.00 -0.14
CA ARG A 16 22.01 -2.51 -1.05
C ARG A 16 20.70 -2.82 -0.30
N ILE A 17 20.78 -3.47 0.85
CA ILE A 17 19.60 -3.78 1.67
C ILE A 17 18.93 -2.49 2.14
N HIS A 18 19.70 -1.52 2.63
CA HIS A 18 19.17 -0.22 3.05
C HIS A 18 18.47 0.51 1.89
N ASN A 19 19.05 0.49 0.70
CA ASN A 19 18.45 1.15 -0.47
C ASN A 19 17.17 0.44 -0.95
N LEU A 20 17.13 -0.90 -0.88
CA LEU A 20 15.92 -1.68 -1.16
C LEU A 20 14.81 -1.41 -0.15
N MET A 21 15.13 -1.29 1.14
CA MET A 21 14.16 -0.92 2.18
C MET A 21 13.63 0.50 1.98
N ALA A 22 14.50 1.47 1.74
CA ALA A 22 14.11 2.86 1.49
C ALA A 22 13.23 3.00 0.23
N LYS A 23 13.54 2.24 -0.83
CA LYS A 23 12.72 2.19 -2.04
C LYS A 23 11.34 1.60 -1.76
N ARG A 24 11.26 0.51 -0.99
CA ARG A 24 9.99 -0.09 -0.56
C ARG A 24 9.16 0.87 0.31
N GLU A 25 9.78 1.59 1.24
CA GLU A 25 9.09 2.58 2.08
C GLU A 25 8.49 3.72 1.23
N LYS A 26 9.29 4.27 0.32
CA LYS A 26 8.83 5.31 -0.60
C LYS A 26 7.72 4.82 -1.53
N GLU A 27 7.80 3.58 -2.01
CA GLU A 27 6.73 2.96 -2.80
C GLU A 27 5.44 2.77 -1.97
N ARG A 28 5.56 2.46 -0.66
CA ARG A 28 4.40 2.42 0.26
C ARG A 28 3.80 3.81 0.49
N GLU A 29 4.62 4.85 0.62
CA GLU A 29 4.15 6.23 0.76
C GLU A 29 3.46 6.74 -0.52
N GLN A 30 3.91 6.28 -1.70
CA GLN A 30 3.42 6.73 -2.99
C GLN A 30 2.20 5.92 -3.49
N GLN A 31 2.00 4.70 -2.97
CA GLN A 31 0.88 3.85 -3.34
C GLN A 31 -0.37 4.11 -2.48
N SER A 32 -1.40 4.60 -3.18
CA SER A 32 -2.81 4.66 -2.80
C SER A 32 -3.28 5.90 -2.05
N TYR A 33 -3.37 6.97 -2.81
CA TYR A 33 -4.20 8.14 -2.51
C TYR A 33 -5.70 7.88 -2.75
N MET A 34 -6.06 6.83 -3.49
CA MET A 34 -7.43 6.71 -4.02
C MET A 34 -8.49 6.44 -2.95
N TRP A 35 -8.21 5.60 -1.94
CA TRP A 35 -9.18 5.37 -0.85
C TRP A 35 -9.40 6.63 -0.01
N ASP A 36 -8.34 7.37 0.28
CA ASP A 36 -8.46 8.63 1.01
C ASP A 36 -9.20 9.68 0.19
N ALA A 37 -8.91 9.81 -1.12
CA ALA A 37 -9.64 10.71 -2.01
C ALA A 37 -11.14 10.39 -2.08
N ILE A 38 -11.50 9.09 -2.07
CA ILE A 38 -12.90 8.65 -2.00
C ILE A 38 -13.55 9.09 -0.68
N LYS A 39 -12.83 8.96 0.45
CA LYS A 39 -13.33 9.39 1.77
C LYS A 39 -13.44 10.91 1.91
N GLU A 40 -12.51 11.65 1.35
CA GLU A 40 -12.47 13.12 1.33
C GLU A 40 -13.56 13.73 0.45
N THR A 41 -14.13 12.96 -0.49
CA THR A 41 -15.23 13.43 -1.35
C THR A 41 -16.50 13.66 -0.50
N PRO A 42 -17.04 14.90 -0.47
CA PRO A 42 -18.20 15.22 0.34
C PRO A 42 -19.48 14.54 -0.18
N ASN A 43 -20.46 14.35 0.71
CA ASN A 43 -21.79 13.81 0.39
C ASN A 43 -21.82 12.37 -0.14
N LEU A 44 -20.74 11.60 -0.01
CA LEU A 44 -20.76 10.16 -0.24
C LEU A 44 -20.95 9.42 1.08
N ASP A 45 -22.03 8.63 1.16
CA ASP A 45 -22.17 7.63 2.21
C ASP A 45 -21.23 6.44 1.98
N GLU A 46 -21.12 5.57 2.98
CA GLU A 46 -20.21 4.44 2.96
C GLU A 46 -20.50 3.46 1.79
N HIS A 47 -21.77 3.20 1.51
CA HIS A 47 -22.19 2.32 0.43
C HIS A 47 -21.78 2.90 -0.95
N ALA A 48 -21.96 4.20 -1.16
CA ALA A 48 -21.54 4.90 -2.36
C ALA A 48 -20.01 4.87 -2.52
N ARG A 49 -19.25 5.03 -1.43
CA ARG A 49 -17.78 4.93 -1.43
C ARG A 49 -17.31 3.53 -1.85
N TYR A 50 -17.93 2.47 -1.34
CA TYR A 50 -17.62 1.10 -1.75
C TYR A 50 -17.97 0.81 -3.20
N LYS A 51 -19.06 1.39 -3.69
CA LYS A 51 -19.43 1.31 -5.11
C LYS A 51 -18.42 2.02 -6.01
N VAL A 52 -17.94 3.21 -5.62
CA VAL A 52 -16.88 3.91 -6.37
C VAL A 52 -15.60 3.10 -6.37
N LEU A 53 -15.21 2.54 -5.22
CA LEU A 53 -14.06 1.66 -5.11
C LEU A 53 -14.18 0.41 -6.02
N SER A 54 -15.38 -0.17 -6.14
CA SER A 54 -15.63 -1.32 -7.00
C SER A 54 -15.53 -1.01 -8.51
N LEU A 55 -15.56 0.26 -8.90
CA LEU A 55 -15.36 0.70 -10.29
C LEU A 55 -13.88 0.87 -10.70
N LEU A 56 -12.96 0.87 -9.74
CA LEU A 56 -11.53 1.09 -10.01
C LEU A 56 -10.82 -0.14 -10.61
N HIS A 57 -9.60 0.05 -11.10
CA HIS A 57 -8.75 -1.06 -11.55
C HIS A 57 -8.37 -1.99 -10.37
N SER A 58 -8.10 -3.27 -10.66
CA SER A 58 -7.84 -4.30 -9.65
C SER A 58 -6.68 -3.98 -8.72
N ASN A 59 -5.61 -3.37 -9.23
CA ASN A 59 -4.45 -2.99 -8.42
C ASN A 59 -4.82 -1.90 -7.42
N THR A 60 -5.55 -0.86 -7.85
CA THR A 60 -6.01 0.20 -6.94
C THR A 60 -6.94 -0.33 -5.86
N LYS A 61 -7.80 -1.30 -6.18
CA LYS A 61 -8.65 -1.97 -5.18
C LYS A 61 -7.83 -2.70 -4.13
N LYS A 62 -6.79 -3.43 -4.54
CA LYS A 62 -5.88 -4.12 -3.61
C LYS A 62 -5.17 -3.12 -2.69
N ASP A 63 -4.68 -2.03 -3.25
CA ASP A 63 -3.98 -1.03 -2.45
C ASP A 63 -4.92 -0.29 -1.49
N ALA A 64 -6.13 0.04 -1.94
CA ALA A 64 -7.18 0.59 -1.09
C ALA A 64 -7.55 -0.37 0.06
N PHE A 65 -7.71 -1.66 -0.24
CA PHE A 65 -7.98 -2.69 0.77
C PHE A 65 -6.87 -2.75 1.83
N LEU A 66 -5.60 -2.71 1.42
CA LEU A 66 -4.47 -2.71 2.35
C LEU A 66 -4.43 -1.46 3.24
N LYS A 67 -4.99 -0.34 2.79
CA LYS A 67 -5.06 0.92 3.54
C LYS A 67 -6.26 1.03 4.48
N MET A 68 -7.34 0.30 4.19
CA MET A 68 -8.52 0.26 5.05
C MET A 68 -8.20 -0.25 6.46
N SER A 69 -8.91 0.29 7.44
CA SER A 69 -8.97 -0.28 8.79
C SER A 69 -9.61 -1.68 8.77
N PRO A 70 -9.40 -2.51 9.81
CA PRO A 70 -10.07 -3.81 9.88
C PRO A 70 -11.61 -3.72 9.78
N GLU A 71 -12.21 -2.67 10.33
CA GLU A 71 -13.65 -2.43 10.28
C GLU A 71 -14.11 -2.06 8.85
N GLU A 72 -13.42 -1.12 8.20
CA GLU A 72 -13.70 -0.76 6.80
C GLU A 72 -13.58 -1.97 5.86
N ARG A 73 -12.58 -2.84 6.08
CA ARG A 73 -12.44 -4.09 5.32
C ARG A 73 -13.63 -5.03 5.56
N SER A 74 -14.07 -5.18 6.80
CA SER A 74 -15.22 -6.00 7.14
C SER A 74 -16.48 -5.50 6.44
N ASN A 75 -16.76 -4.19 6.51
CA ASN A 75 -17.91 -3.58 5.88
C ASN A 75 -17.87 -3.69 4.35
N TRP A 76 -16.70 -3.48 3.75
CA TRP A 76 -16.54 -3.65 2.30
C TRP A 76 -16.72 -5.11 1.87
N ILE A 77 -16.21 -6.08 2.64
CA ILE A 77 -16.43 -7.51 2.36
C ILE A 77 -17.92 -7.82 2.43
N SER A 78 -18.62 -7.40 3.48
CA SER A 78 -20.07 -7.58 3.61
C SER A 78 -20.81 -6.97 2.41
N TYR A 79 -20.48 -5.74 2.03
CA TYR A 79 -21.06 -5.06 0.86
C TYR A 79 -20.90 -5.86 -0.45
N ASN A 80 -19.80 -6.59 -0.64
CA ASN A 80 -19.58 -7.38 -1.87
C ASN A 80 -20.18 -8.79 -1.80
N LEU A 81 -20.61 -9.25 -0.63
CA LEU A 81 -21.20 -10.58 -0.41
C LEU A 81 -22.73 -10.55 -0.38
N GLU A 82 -23.32 -9.38 -0.16
CA GLU A 82 -24.75 -9.09 -0.34
C GLU A 82 -25.13 -9.02 -1.83
#